data_AF-A0A2A3TCD0-F1
#
_entry.id   AF-A0A2A3TCD0-F1
#
_cell.length_a   1.000
_cell.length_b   1.000
_cell.length_c   1.000
_cell.angle_alpha   90.00
_cell.angle_beta   90.00
_cell.angle_gamma   90.00
#
_symmetry.space_group_name_H-M   'P 1'
#
loop_
_entity.id
_entity.type
_entity.pdbx_description
1 polymer ?
#
loop_
_entity_poly.entity_id
_entity_poly.type
_entity_poly.pdbx_seq_one_letter_code
_entity_poly.pdbx_strand_id
1 'polypeptide(L)'
;MSHTGVEVFDFLLFSIYPVFGILTIELISRLIKAPKWIKLWTQAVVSIGFGIYYWFILPAPQNFPLTAMVMFALGIALIYQGRRAKISPDKSPY
;
A
#
# COMPACT_ATOMS: atom_id res chain seq x y z
N MET A 1 21.36 11.51 19.93
CA MET A 1 20.83 12.23 18.76
C MET A 1 21.17 11.40 17.54
N SER A 2 20.19 10.94 16.76
CA SER A 2 20.46 10.14 15.55
C SER A 2 21.12 11.03 14.48
N HIS A 3 22.14 10.49 13.81
CA HIS A 3 22.99 11.23 12.87
C HIS A 3 22.26 11.61 11.55
N THR A 4 21.00 11.20 11.40
CA THR A 4 20.17 11.38 10.20
C THR A 4 18.93 12.25 10.44
N GLY A 5 18.64 12.68 11.68
CA GLY A 5 17.42 13.45 11.99
C GLY A 5 16.11 12.64 11.88
N VAL A 6 16.21 11.31 11.82
CA VAL A 6 15.09 10.35 11.85
C VAL A 6 15.30 9.43 13.05
N GLU A 7 14.28 9.27 13.89
CA GLU A 7 14.35 8.32 15.01
C GLU A 7 13.96 6.91 14.55
N VAL A 8 14.48 5.88 15.21
CA VAL A 8 14.14 4.48 14.89
C VAL A 8 12.64 4.24 14.98
N PHE A 9 11.96 4.93 15.89
CA PHE A 9 10.52 4.91 16.03
C PHE A 9 9.79 5.43 14.79
N ASP A 10 10.26 6.53 14.19
CA ASP A 10 9.66 7.08 12.97
C ASP A 10 9.75 6.08 11.83
N PHE A 11 10.91 5.45 11.65
CA PHE A 11 11.10 4.42 10.63
C PHE A 11 10.14 3.23 10.80
N LEU A 12 9.97 2.76 12.04
CA LEU A 12 9.03 1.68 12.37
C LEU A 12 7.58 2.10 12.07
N LEU A 13 7.18 3.30 12.47
CA LEU A 13 5.83 3.82 12.25
C LEU A 13 5.52 3.99 10.75
N PHE A 14 6.42 4.60 9.98
CA PHE A 14 6.22 4.76 8.54
C PHE A 14 6.25 3.43 7.78
N SER A 15 6.93 2.41 8.30
CA SER A 15 6.87 1.07 7.72
C SER A 15 5.55 0.36 8.00
N ILE A 16 4.92 0.63 9.15
CA ILE A 16 3.71 -0.08 9.58
C ILE A 16 2.41 0.57 9.10
N TYR A 17 2.36 1.88 8.86
CA TYR A 17 1.16 2.56 8.37
C TYR A 17 0.59 1.99 7.06
N PRO A 18 1.40 1.67 6.03
CA PRO A 18 0.89 1.05 4.81
C PRO A 18 0.27 -0.32 5.06
N VAL A 19 0.87 -1.11 5.97
CA VAL A 19 0.35 -2.41 6.39
C VAL A 19 -1.03 -2.26 7.02
N PHE A 20 -1.19 -1.32 7.95
CA PHE A 20 -2.49 -1.01 8.54
C PHE A 20 -3.50 -0.52 7.51
N GLY A 21 -3.09 0.31 6.55
CA GLY A 21 -3.97 0.77 5.46
C GLY A 21 -4.52 -0.39 4.62
N ILE A 22 -3.65 -1.30 4.20
CA ILE A 22 -4.03 -2.47 3.37
C ILE A 22 -4.89 -3.45 4.17
N LEU A 23 -4.55 -3.72 5.43
CA LEU A 23 -5.32 -4.61 6.31
C LEU A 23 -6.69 -4.04 6.65
N THR A 24 -6.79 -2.72 6.85
CA THR A 24 -8.08 -2.06 7.08
C THR A 24 -9.01 -2.26 5.88
N ILE A 25 -8.49 -2.12 4.66
CA ILE A 25 -9.27 -2.39 3.45
C ILE A 25 -9.67 -3.88 3.37
N GLU A 26 -8.78 -4.79 3.72
CA GLU A 26 -9.07 -6.23 3.75
C GLU A 26 -10.23 -6.54 4.72
N LEU A 27 -10.16 -6.01 5.94
CA LEU A 27 -11.19 -6.20 6.96
C LEU A 27 -12.53 -5.62 6.52
N ILE A 28 -12.56 -4.37 6.06
CA ILE A 28 -13.78 -3.72 5.56
C ILE A 28 -14.35 -4.52 4.39
N SER A 29 -13.51 -4.94 3.44
CA SER A 29 -13.93 -5.72 2.27
C SER A 29 -14.56 -7.05 2.66
N ARG A 30 -14.03 -7.72 3.69
CA ARG A 30 -14.61 -8.95 4.23
C ARG A 30 -15.96 -8.69 4.90
N LEU A 31 -16.07 -7.63 5.69
CA LEU A 31 -17.30 -7.26 6.39
C LEU A 31 -18.45 -6.98 5.41
N ILE A 32 -18.19 -6.27 4.33
CA ILE A 32 -19.21 -5.93 3.32
C ILE A 32 -19.31 -6.94 2.17
N LYS A 33 -18.53 -8.04 2.21
CA LYS A 33 -18.42 -9.04 1.14
C LYS A 33 -18.14 -8.40 -0.23
N ALA A 34 -17.23 -7.43 -0.26
CA ALA A 34 -16.89 -6.70 -1.47
C ALA A 34 -16.34 -7.66 -2.55
N PRO A 35 -16.67 -7.42 -3.84
CA PRO A 35 -16.03 -8.12 -4.94
C PRO A 35 -14.52 -7.98 -4.89
N LYS A 36 -13.82 -9.09 -5.11
CA LYS A 36 -12.35 -9.18 -5.03
C LYS A 36 -11.61 -8.14 -5.87
N TRP A 37 -12.11 -7.84 -7.06
CA TRP A 37 -11.50 -6.82 -7.91
C TRP A 37 -11.61 -5.42 -7.28
N ILE A 38 -12.74 -5.07 -6.64
CA ILE A 38 -12.91 -3.79 -5.95
C ILE A 38 -11.90 -3.69 -4.80
N LYS A 39 -11.80 -4.73 -3.96
CA LYS A 39 -10.82 -4.80 -2.88
C LYS A 39 -9.39 -4.52 -3.36
N LEU A 40 -8.96 -5.23 -4.41
CA LEU A 40 -7.60 -5.11 -4.96
C LEU A 40 -7.34 -3.73 -5.54
N TRP A 41 -8.31 -3.13 -6.23
CA TRP A 41 -8.18 -1.76 -6.75
C TRP A 41 -8.10 -0.73 -5.62
N THR A 42 -8.90 -0.87 -4.56
CA THR A 42 -8.82 0.01 -3.39
C THR A 42 -7.47 -0.12 -2.67
N GLN A 43 -6.96 -1.35 -2.50
CA GLN A 43 -5.62 -1.58 -1.95
C GLN A 43 -4.52 -0.99 -2.82
N ALA A 44 -4.68 -1.03 -4.15
CA ALA A 44 -3.74 -0.40 -5.07
C ALA A 44 -3.72 1.12 -4.92
N VAL A 45 -4.89 1.76 -4.84
CA VAL A 45 -5.01 3.21 -4.63
C VAL A 45 -4.32 3.63 -3.34
N VAL A 46 -4.56 2.90 -2.24
CA VAL A 46 -3.89 3.18 -0.96
C VAL A 46 -2.38 2.99 -1.06
N SER A 47 -1.92 1.94 -1.73
CA SER A 47 -0.47 1.71 -1.94
C SER A 47 0.16 2.86 -2.74
N ILE A 48 -0.47 3.31 -3.83
CA ILE A 48 0.02 4.45 -4.62
C ILE A 48 -0.01 5.74 -3.80
N GLY A 49 -1.05 5.95 -2.99
CA GLY A 49 -1.14 7.11 -2.08
C GLY A 49 0.02 7.19 -1.09
N PHE A 50 0.35 6.06 -0.44
CA PHE A 50 1.53 5.97 0.42
C PHE A 50 2.83 6.18 -0.36
N GLY A 51 2.95 5.63 -1.57
CA GLY A 51 4.11 5.84 -2.44
C GLY A 51 4.32 7.32 -2.76
N ILE A 52 3.24 8.05 -3.10
CA ILE A 52 3.31 9.49 -3.35
C ILE A 52 3.71 10.24 -2.08
N TYR A 53 3.09 9.91 -0.95
CA TYR A 53 3.35 10.59 0.32
C TYR A 53 4.82 10.43 0.77
N TYR A 54 5.36 9.22 0.68
CA TYR A 54 6.73 8.91 1.11
C TYR A 54 7.82 9.45 0.19
N TRP A 55 7.50 9.72 -1.07
CA TRP A 55 8.46 10.28 -2.02
C TRP A 55 8.40 11.80 -2.10
N PHE A 56 7.19 12.34 -2.27
CA PHE A 56 7.01 13.73 -2.73
C PHE A 56 6.49 14.66 -1.64
N ILE A 57 5.90 14.14 -0.56
CA ILE A 57 5.26 14.96 0.48
C ILE A 57 6.13 15.05 1.74
N LEU A 58 6.75 13.94 2.16
CA LEU A 58 7.68 13.97 3.29
C LEU A 58 8.94 14.80 2.95
N PRO A 59 9.33 15.77 3.80
CA PRO A 59 10.53 16.56 3.58
C PRO A 59 11.79 15.70 3.76
N ALA A 60 12.87 16.07 3.06
CA ALA A 60 14.18 15.46 3.28
C ALA A 60 14.77 15.94 4.62
N PRO A 61 15.46 15.07 5.40
CA PRO A 61 15.85 13.68 5.11
C PRO A 61 14.84 12.60 5.54
N GLN A 62 13.63 12.97 6.00
CA GLN A 62 12.60 12.03 6.47
C GLN A 62 11.84 11.31 5.34
N ASN A 63 12.16 11.55 4.08
CA ASN A 63 11.52 10.85 2.97
C ASN A 63 12.02 9.40 2.87
N PHE A 64 11.14 8.51 2.41
CA PHE A 64 11.42 7.06 2.30
C PHE A 64 11.27 6.58 0.86
N PRO A 65 12.19 6.96 -0.05
CA PRO A 65 12.05 6.68 -1.48
C PRO A 65 12.03 5.19 -1.79
N LEU A 66 12.81 4.35 -1.08
CA LEU A 66 12.78 2.90 -1.29
C LEU A 66 11.41 2.31 -0.89
N THR A 67 10.86 2.72 0.26
CA THR A 67 9.51 2.30 0.68
C THR A 67 8.48 2.74 -0.34
N ALA A 68 8.60 3.96 -0.87
CA ALA A 68 7.74 4.45 -1.94
C ALA A 68 7.83 3.61 -3.22
N MET A 69 9.04 3.21 -3.66
CA MET A 69 9.23 2.29 -4.80
C MET A 69 8.46 0.99 -4.59
N VAL A 70 8.59 0.38 -3.40
CA VAL A 70 7.90 -0.87 -3.05
C VAL A 70 6.39 -0.67 -3.07
N MET A 71 5.90 0.46 -2.56
CA MET A 71 4.47 0.79 -2.57
C MET A 71 3.93 0.98 -4.00
N PHE A 72 4.69 1.59 -4.90
CA PHE A 72 4.31 1.68 -6.31
C PHE A 72 4.31 0.32 -7.00
N ALA A 73 5.34 -0.50 -6.78
CA ALA A 73 5.42 -1.85 -7.33
C ALA A 73 4.24 -2.72 -6.86
N LEU A 74 3.90 -2.64 -5.57
CA LEU A 74 2.73 -3.28 -4.99
C LEU A 74 1.42 -2.77 -5.60
N GLY A 75 1.27 -1.45 -5.74
CA GLY A 75 0.11 -0.85 -6.38
C GLY A 75 -0.10 -1.34 -7.82
N ILE A 76 0.97 -1.41 -8.61
CA ILE A 76 0.94 -1.97 -9.98
C ILE A 76 0.54 -3.45 -9.97
N ALA A 77 1.14 -4.25 -9.08
CA ALA A 77 0.80 -5.67 -8.94
C ALA A 77 -0.68 -5.87 -8.58
N LEU A 78 -1.21 -5.07 -7.65
CA LEU A 78 -2.61 -5.12 -7.22
C LEU A 78 -3.57 -4.68 -8.35
N ILE A 79 -3.21 -3.67 -9.14
CA ILE A 79 -4.01 -3.29 -10.33
C ILE A 79 -4.07 -4.45 -11.32
N TYR A 80 -2.93 -5.10 -11.58
CA TYR A 80 -2.88 -6.25 -12.46
C TYR A 80 -3.74 -7.42 -11.94
N GLN A 81 -3.60 -7.76 -10.65
CA GLN A 81 -4.41 -8.80 -10.00
C GLN A 81 -5.90 -8.44 -10.02
N GLY A 82 -6.25 -7.18 -9.78
CA GLY A 82 -7.62 -6.67 -9.78
C GLY A 82 -8.26 -6.74 -11.17
N ARG A 83 -7.53 -6.38 -12.22
CA ARG A 83 -7.97 -6.54 -13.63
C ARG A 83 -8.24 -8.00 -13.94
N ARG A 84 -7.32 -8.90 -13.58
CA ARG A 84 -7.48 -10.35 -13.79
C ARG A 84 -8.67 -10.92 -13.01
N ALA A 85 -8.85 -10.51 -11.75
CA ALA A 85 -9.96 -10.94 -10.90
C ALA A 85 -11.33 -10.48 -11.42
N LYS A 86 -11.38 -9.34 -12.14
CA LYS A 86 -12.61 -8.87 -12.80
C LYS A 86 -12.99 -9.72 -14.02
N ILE A 87 -12.01 -10.19 -14.79
CA ILE A 87 -12.21 -10.92 -16.06
C ILE A 87 -12.39 -12.42 -15.82
N SER A 88 -11.67 -13.01 -14.87
CA SER A 88 -11.76 -14.43 -14.54
C SER A 88 -11.66 -14.63 -13.03
N PRO A 89 -12.81 -14.55 -12.32
CA PRO A 89 -12.86 -14.73 -10.88
C PRO A 89 -12.24 -16.07 -10.43
N ASP A 90 -12.44 -17.13 -11.21
CA ASP A 90 -11.99 -18.51 -10.91
C ASP A 90 -10.50 -18.76 -11.14
N LYS A 91 -9.80 -17.88 -11.87
CA LYS A 91 -8.36 -18.02 -12.17
C LYS A 91 -7.45 -17.24 -11.22
N SER A 92 -8.00 -16.63 -10.18
CA SER A 92 -7.20 -15.90 -9.19
C SER A 92 -7.20 -16.67 -7.88
N PRO A 93 -6.06 -17.25 -7.46
CA PRO A 93 -5.99 -18.17 -6.32
C PRO A 93 -6.24 -17.53 -4.93
N TYR A 94 -6.49 -16.22 -4.82
CA TYR A 94 -6.75 -15.51 -3.54
C TYR A 94 -8.01 -14.65 -3.53
#